data_AF-A0A7S1T259-F1
#
_entry.id   AF-A0A7S1T259-F1
#
_cell.length_a   1.000
_cell.length_b   1.000
_cell.length_c   1.000
_cell.angle_alpha   90.00
_cell.angle_beta   90.00
_cell.angle_gamma   90.00
#
_symmetry.space_group_name_H-M   'P 1'
#
loop_
_entity.id
_entity.type
_entity.pdbx_description
1 polymer ?
#
loop_
_entity_poly.entity_id
_entity_poly.type
_entity_poly.pdbx_seq_one_letter_code
_entity_poly.pdbx_strand_id
1 'polypeptide(L)'
;MLQACSILYKYQLPLLLVFNKTDVADHRFATQWMADFEEFSAALEADSTYASTLSRSLSLVLEEFYRNLRTVGVSAVTGQGIDEFFSQVAACAGEYEEYYKPELERRQAARRAKEEARRQAEMEKLRKDMEAAKLKPPRAP
;
A
#
# COMPACT_ATOMS: atom_id res chain seq x y z
N MET A 1 -9.96 -1.68 9.82
CA MET A 1 -9.86 -0.39 9.10
C MET A 1 -8.40 0.07 8.99
N LEU A 2 -7.70 0.55 10.02
CA LEU A 2 -6.31 1.10 9.91
C LEU A 2 -5.27 0.26 9.14
N GLN A 3 -5.39 -1.08 9.16
CA GLN A 3 -4.50 -1.96 8.39
C GLN A 3 -4.60 -1.76 6.87
N ALA A 4 -5.78 -1.40 6.35
CA ALA A 4 -5.99 -1.12 4.93
C ALA A 4 -5.12 0.07 4.47
N CYS A 5 -5.02 1.11 5.29
CA CYS A 5 -4.15 2.26 5.02
C CYS A 5 -2.69 1.83 4.93
N SER A 6 -2.23 1.00 5.87
CA SER A 6 -0.84 0.50 5.86
C SER A 6 -0.51 -0.31 4.59
N ILE A 7 -1.44 -1.15 4.13
CA ILE A 7 -1.30 -1.94 2.91
C ILE A 7 -1.25 -1.03 1.68
N LEU A 8 -2.17 -0.07 1.56
CA LEU A 8 -2.20 0.86 0.42
C LEU A 8 -0.89 1.64 0.31
N TYR A 9 -0.39 2.19 1.43
CA TYR A 9 0.86 2.96 1.43
C TYR A 9 2.10 2.10 1.18
N LYS A 10 2.13 0.86 1.69
CA LYS A 10 3.27 -0.03 1.52
C LYS A 10 3.37 -0.59 0.10
N TYR A 11 2.26 -1.04 -0.45
CA TYR A 11 2.25 -1.73 -1.74
C TYR A 11 2.00 -0.78 -2.91
N GLN A 12 1.33 0.35 -2.67
CA GLN A 12 0.97 1.33 -3.70
C GLN A 12 0.32 0.65 -4.91
N LEU A 13 -0.75 -0.09 -4.63
CA LEU A 13 -1.58 -0.76 -5.61
C LEU A 13 -3.04 -0.37 -5.36
N PRO A 14 -3.91 -0.47 -6.38
CA PRO A 14 -5.35 -0.38 -6.15
C PRO A 14 -5.79 -1.37 -5.08
N LEU A 15 -6.60 -0.92 -4.13
CA LEU A 15 -7.09 -1.73 -3.02
C LEU A 15 -8.62 -1.83 -3.10
N LEU A 16 -9.11 -3.07 -3.17
CA LEU A 16 -10.53 -3.39 -3.08
C LEU A 16 -10.81 -4.03 -1.73
N LEU A 17 -11.71 -3.43 -0.95
CA LEU A 17 -12.12 -3.97 0.35
C LEU A 17 -13.34 -4.88 0.19
N VAL A 18 -13.17 -6.15 0.55
CA VAL A 18 -14.21 -7.17 0.37
C VAL A 18 -14.79 -7.55 1.73
N PHE A 19 -16.08 -7.27 1.93
CA PHE A 19 -16.83 -7.75 3.08
C PHE A 19 -17.39 -9.13 2.77
N ASN A 20 -16.75 -10.17 3.30
CA ASN A 20 -17.21 -11.54 3.13
C ASN A 20 -18.28 -11.92 4.16
N LYS A 21 -19.08 -12.94 3.84
CA LYS A 21 -20.15 -13.54 4.67
C LYS A 21 -21.38 -12.64 4.83
N THR A 22 -21.77 -11.96 3.76
CA THR A 22 -22.99 -11.13 3.74
C THR A 22 -24.28 -11.91 3.99
N ASP A 23 -24.24 -13.24 3.88
CA ASP A 23 -25.31 -14.16 4.23
C ASP A 23 -25.55 -14.28 5.75
N VAL A 24 -24.53 -14.00 6.58
CA VAL A 24 -24.62 -14.05 8.05
C VAL A 24 -24.83 -12.67 8.64
N ALA A 25 -24.07 -11.68 8.16
CA ALA A 25 -24.14 -10.32 8.65
C ALA A 25 -24.05 -9.35 7.47
N ASP A 26 -25.01 -8.44 7.41
CA ASP A 26 -25.05 -7.43 6.37
C ASP A 26 -23.90 -6.44 6.52
N HIS A 27 -23.27 -6.05 5.42
CA HIS A 27 -22.09 -5.17 5.40
C HIS A 27 -22.46 -3.68 5.35
N ARG A 28 -23.74 -3.34 5.20
CA ARG A 28 -24.21 -1.95 5.07
C ARG A 28 -23.78 -1.03 6.21
N PHE A 29 -23.70 -1.52 7.45
CA PHE A 29 -23.21 -0.73 8.59
C PHE A 29 -21.77 -0.25 8.38
N ALA A 30 -20.91 -1.12 7.81
CA ALA A 30 -19.52 -0.79 7.57
C ALA A 30 -19.39 0.21 6.40
N THR A 31 -20.23 0.08 5.37
CA THR A 31 -20.32 1.05 4.28
C THR A 31 -20.78 2.42 4.77
N GLN A 32 -21.74 2.46 5.70
CA GLN A 32 -22.18 3.70 6.33
C GLN A 32 -21.05 4.35 7.13
N TRP A 33 -20.34 3.60 7.98
CA TRP A 33 -19.19 4.11 8.73
C TRP A 33 -18.03 4.62 7.86
N MET A 34 -17.88 4.08 6.65
CA MET A 34 -16.88 4.55 5.69
C MET A 34 -17.31 5.83 4.95
N ALA A 35 -18.61 6.04 4.77
CA ALA A 35 -19.17 7.23 4.13
C ALA A 35 -19.36 8.39 5.11
N ASP A 36 -19.82 8.06 6.32
CA ASP A 36 -20.10 8.96 7.43
C ASP A 36 -19.17 8.65 8.60
N PHE A 37 -18.11 9.46 8.71
CA PHE A 37 -17.15 9.33 9.79
C PHE A 37 -17.72 9.77 11.15
N GLU A 38 -18.78 10.59 11.19
CA GLU A 38 -19.41 10.99 12.45
C GLU A 38 -20.10 9.80 13.11
N GLU A 39 -20.78 8.97 12.32
CA GLU A 39 -21.38 7.72 12.81
C GLU A 39 -20.33 6.74 13.31
N PHE A 40 -19.19 6.63 12.61
CA PHE A 40 -18.05 5.83 13.06
C PHE A 40 -17.41 6.38 14.34
N SER A 41 -17.25 7.69 14.45
CA SER A 41 -16.71 8.35 15.64
C SER A 41 -17.62 8.17 16.85
N ALA A 42 -18.95 8.26 16.67
CA ALA A 42 -19.92 8.01 17.72
C ALA A 42 -19.89 6.54 18.18
N ALA A 43 -19.73 5.58 17.25
CA ALA A 43 -19.55 4.18 17.59
C ALA A 43 -18.25 3.91 18.35
N LEU A 44 -17.16 4.64 18.02
CA LEU A 44 -15.88 4.57 18.73
C LEU A 44 -15.92 5.22 20.12
N GLU A 45 -16.79 6.22 20.35
CA GLU A 45 -16.96 6.85 21.67
C GLU A 45 -17.54 5.91 22.72
N ALA A 46 -18.26 4.88 22.29
CA ALA A 46 -18.70 3.80 23.15
C ALA A 46 -17.54 2.90 23.63
N ASP A 47 -16.36 2.99 23.01
CA ASP A 47 -15.20 2.13 23.26
C ASP A 47 -14.00 2.96 23.79
N SER A 48 -13.69 2.82 25.09
CA SER A 48 -12.68 3.63 25.80
C SER A 48 -11.22 3.17 25.60
N THR A 49 -10.96 2.40 24.55
CA THR A 49 -9.65 1.83 24.26
C THR A 49 -8.70 2.86 23.63
N TYR A 50 -7.38 2.78 23.85
CA TYR A 50 -6.37 3.65 23.19
C TYR A 50 -6.54 3.77 21.65
N ALA A 51 -7.09 2.73 21.02
CA ALA A 51 -7.44 2.73 19.61
C ALA A 51 -8.48 3.80 19.21
N SER A 52 -9.40 4.19 20.11
CA SER A 52 -10.39 5.23 19.83
C SER A 52 -9.77 6.63 19.85
N THR A 53 -8.86 6.92 20.80
CA THR A 53 -8.10 8.19 20.81
C THR A 53 -7.20 8.35 19.58
N LEU A 54 -6.50 7.29 19.16
CA LEU A 54 -5.67 7.33 17.95
C LEU A 54 -6.52 7.50 16.68
N SER A 55 -7.65 6.79 16.58
CA SER A 55 -8.56 6.90 15.44
C SER A 55 -9.19 8.28 15.34
N ARG A 56 -9.44 8.95 16.48
CA ARG A 56 -9.90 10.35 16.51
C ARG A 56 -8.84 11.33 15.99
N SER A 57 -7.58 11.16 16.38
CA SER A 57 -6.49 12.02 15.89
C SER A 57 -6.19 11.83 14.39
N LEU A 58 -6.55 10.67 13.83
CA LEU A 58 -6.39 10.34 12.42
C LEU A 58 -7.69 10.51 11.61
N SER A 59 -8.75 11.05 12.20
CA SER A 59 -10.10 11.07 11.64
C SER A 59 -10.18 11.59 10.22
N LEU A 60 -9.63 12.78 9.96
CA LEU A 60 -9.63 13.41 8.63
C LEU A 60 -8.93 12.55 7.57
N VAL A 61 -7.78 11.97 7.92
CA VAL A 61 -7.01 11.12 6.98
C VAL A 61 -7.76 9.83 6.72
N LEU A 62 -8.41 9.27 7.74
CA LEU A 62 -9.21 8.06 7.63
C LEU A 62 -10.48 8.31 6.82
N GLU A 63 -11.16 9.44 7.02
CA GLU A 63 -12.35 9.83 6.26
C GLU A 63 -12.04 9.91 4.76
N GLU A 64 -11.00 10.67 4.39
CA GLU A 64 -10.61 10.81 2.98
C GLU A 64 -10.15 9.47 2.38
N PHE A 65 -9.50 8.64 3.18
CA PHE A 65 -9.07 7.31 2.76
C PHE A 65 -10.26 6.36 2.50
N TYR A 66 -11.22 6.27 3.44
CA TYR A 66 -12.35 5.35 3.32
C TYR A 66 -13.38 5.81 2.30
N ARG A 67 -13.58 7.12 2.15
CA ARG A 67 -14.50 7.67 1.14
C ARG A 67 -14.09 7.30 -0.28
N ASN A 68 -12.78 7.19 -0.53
CA ASN A 68 -12.24 6.87 -1.85
C ASN A 68 -11.98 5.36 -2.04
N LEU A 69 -12.20 4.54 -1.01
CA LEU A 69 -11.90 3.11 -1.08
C LEU A 69 -13.05 2.35 -1.74
N ARG A 70 -12.72 1.59 -2.78
CA ARG A 70 -13.68 0.67 -3.42
C ARG A 70 -14.01 -0.45 -2.47
N THR A 71 -15.29 -0.70 -2.24
CA THR A 71 -15.76 -1.77 -1.36
C THR A 71 -16.84 -2.60 -2.01
N VAL A 72 -16.92 -3.88 -1.66
CA VAL A 72 -17.94 -4.81 -2.17
C VAL A 72 -18.30 -5.84 -1.11
N GLY A 73 -19.59 -6.16 -1.00
CA GLY A 73 -20.09 -7.23 -0.14
C GLY A 73 -20.27 -8.53 -0.92
N VAL A 74 -19.69 -9.62 -0.42
CA VAL A 74 -19.81 -10.94 -1.04
C VAL A 74 -20.18 -12.02 -0.01
N SER A 75 -20.89 -13.04 -0.47
CA SER A 75 -20.99 -14.31 0.23
C SER A 75 -20.27 -15.38 -0.56
N ALA A 76 -19.15 -15.87 -0.02
CA ALA A 76 -18.42 -16.99 -0.60
C ALA A 76 -19.22 -18.31 -0.58
N VAL A 77 -20.29 -18.40 0.24
CA VAL A 77 -21.12 -19.61 0.37
C VAL A 77 -22.28 -19.59 -0.63
N THR A 78 -22.99 -18.47 -0.73
CA THR A 78 -24.18 -18.37 -1.59
C THR A 78 -23.86 -17.85 -2.99
N GLY A 79 -22.66 -17.27 -3.18
CA GLY A 79 -22.26 -16.62 -4.43
C GLY A 79 -22.83 -15.20 -4.60
N GLN A 80 -23.54 -14.67 -3.60
CA GLN A 80 -24.07 -13.31 -3.65
C GLN A 80 -22.94 -12.28 -3.79
N GLY A 81 -23.12 -11.28 -4.67
CA GLY A 81 -22.18 -10.17 -4.84
C GLY A 81 -20.92 -10.49 -5.66
N ILE A 82 -20.77 -11.72 -6.15
CA ILE A 82 -19.59 -12.14 -6.92
C ILE A 82 -19.47 -11.40 -8.27
N ASP A 83 -20.59 -11.16 -8.96
CA ASP A 83 -20.58 -10.41 -10.23
C ASP A 83 -20.07 -8.97 -10.03
N GLU A 84 -20.53 -8.31 -8.96
CA GLU A 84 -20.08 -6.97 -8.58
C GLU A 84 -18.60 -6.99 -8.18
N PHE A 85 -18.16 -8.01 -7.44
CA PHE A 85 -16.76 -8.19 -7.09
C PHE A 85 -15.86 -8.26 -8.34
N PHE A 86 -16.21 -9.07 -9.33
CA PHE A 86 -15.42 -9.16 -10.56
C PHE A 86 -15.43 -7.86 -11.37
N SER A 87 -16.55 -7.15 -11.40
CA SER A 87 -16.65 -5.82 -12.01
C SER A 87 -15.69 -4.82 -11.35
N GLN A 88 -15.65 -4.78 -10.01
CA GLN A 88 -14.73 -3.92 -9.26
C GLN A 88 -13.27 -4.33 -9.45
N VAL A 89 -12.97 -5.63 -9.49
CA VAL A 89 -11.62 -6.13 -9.81
C VAL A 89 -11.18 -5.68 -11.20
N ALA A 90 -12.06 -5.74 -12.20
CA ALA A 90 -11.75 -5.26 -13.55
C ALA A 90 -11.48 -3.74 -13.57
N ALA A 91 -12.26 -2.95 -12.83
CA ALA A 91 -12.01 -1.52 -12.68
C ALA A 91 -10.65 -1.24 -12.00
N CYS A 92 -10.32 -1.95 -10.92
CA CYS A 92 -9.02 -1.86 -10.26
C CYS A 92 -7.86 -2.28 -11.20
N ALA A 93 -8.06 -3.29 -12.05
CA ALA A 93 -7.07 -3.68 -13.04
C ALA A 93 -6.83 -2.57 -14.08
N GLY A 94 -7.89 -1.87 -14.51
CA GLY A 94 -7.78 -0.69 -15.36
C GLY A 94 -6.98 0.43 -14.69
N GLU A 95 -7.32 0.78 -13.45
CA GLU A 95 -6.58 1.77 -12.67
C GLU A 95 -5.10 1.39 -12.49
N TYR A 96 -4.83 0.11 -12.28
CA TYR A 96 -3.46 -0.41 -12.15
C TYR A 96 -2.64 -0.15 -13.40
N GLU A 97 -3.17 -0.51 -14.58
CA GLU A 97 -2.48 -0.34 -15.85
C GLU A 97 -2.27 1.14 -16.21
N GLU A 98 -3.24 2.00 -15.91
CA GLU A 98 -3.19 3.41 -16.27
C GLU A 98 -2.28 4.23 -15.34
N TYR A 99 -2.43 4.09 -14.03
CA TYR A 99 -1.78 4.99 -13.06
C TYR A 99 -0.62 4.34 -12.31
N TYR A 100 -0.75 3.08 -11.90
CA TYR A 100 0.21 2.46 -10.98
C TYR A 100 1.39 1.81 -11.69
N LYS A 101 1.16 1.13 -12.81
CA LYS A 101 2.18 0.43 -13.58
C LYS A 101 3.28 1.39 -14.10
N PRO A 102 2.98 2.55 -14.70
CA PRO A 102 4.02 3.48 -15.15
C PRO A 102 4.90 3.98 -14.00
N GLU A 103 4.30 4.28 -12.85
CA GLU A 103 5.02 4.75 -11.67
C GLU A 103 5.89 3.65 -11.05
N LEU A 104 5.39 2.40 -11.01
CA LEU A 104 6.17 1.24 -10.58
C LEU A 104 7.37 0.99 -11.49
N GLU A 105 7.19 1.03 -12.80
CA GLU A 105 8.26 0.86 -13.79
C GLU A 105 9.30 1.97 -13.67
N ARG A 106 8.87 3.23 -13.54
CA ARG A 106 9.74 4.39 -13.31
C ARG A 106 10.60 4.21 -12.06
N ARG A 107 10.00 3.76 -10.95
CA ARG A 107 10.71 3.49 -9.69
C ARG A 107 11.69 2.35 -9.81
N GLN A 108 11.32 1.28 -10.51
CA GLN A 108 12.24 0.16 -10.76
C GLN A 108 13.42 0.59 -11.62
N ALA A 109 13.20 1.36 -12.68
CA ALA A 109 14.26 1.89 -13.53
C ALA A 109 15.21 2.82 -12.76
N ALA A 110 14.67 3.73 -11.95
CA ALA A 110 15.47 4.63 -11.12
C ALA A 110 16.32 3.86 -10.08
N ARG A 111 15.76 2.79 -9.48
CA ARG A 111 16.51 1.92 -8.56
C ARG A 111 17.65 1.20 -9.27
N ARG A 112 17.39 0.60 -10.44
CA ARG A 112 18.42 -0.08 -11.24
C ARG A 112 19.54 0.87 -11.65
N ALA A 113 19.21 2.07 -12.15
CA ALA A 113 20.21 3.08 -12.51
C ALA A 113 21.08 3.50 -11.31
N LYS A 114 20.49 3.65 -10.12
CA LYS A 114 21.23 3.98 -8.90
C LYS A 114 22.15 2.84 -8.45
N GLU A 115 21.70 1.60 -8.56
CA GLU A 115 22.51 0.42 -8.25
C GLU A 115 23.67 0.24 -9.23
N GLU A 116 23.43 0.46 -10.52
CA GLU A 116 24.47 0.44 -11.57
C GLU A 116 25.49 1.55 -11.35
N ALA A 117 25.07 2.78 -11.06
CA ALA A 117 25.95 3.89 -10.74
C ALA A 117 26.80 3.60 -9.49
N ARG A 118 26.19 3.02 -8.44
CA ARG A 118 26.93 2.59 -7.23
C ARG A 118 27.98 1.53 -7.59
N ARG A 119 27.61 0.53 -8.38
CA ARG A 119 28.52 -0.55 -8.79
C ARG A 119 29.68 -0.03 -9.65
N GLN A 120 29.42 0.90 -10.56
CA GLN A 120 30.46 1.55 -11.36
C GLN A 120 31.43 2.35 -10.49
N ALA A 121 30.92 3.15 -9.54
CA ALA A 121 31.74 3.92 -8.61
C ALA A 121 32.60 3.02 -7.70
N GLU A 122 32.05 1.90 -7.22
CA GLU A 122 32.80 0.90 -6.44
C GLU A 122 33.93 0.26 -7.27
N MET A 123 33.65 -0.12 -8.53
CA MET A 123 34.65 -0.68 -9.44
C MET A 123 35.75 0.33 -9.78
N GLU A 124 35.41 1.61 -9.98
CA GLU A 124 36.39 2.67 -10.25
C GLU A 124 37.30 2.91 -9.04
N LYS A 125 36.73 2.92 -7.83
CA LYS A 125 37.49 3.03 -6.59
C LYS A 125 38.46 1.85 -6.42
N LEU A 126 38.00 0.62 -6.63
CA LEU A 126 38.82 -0.59 -6.60
C LEU A 126 39.99 -0.53 -7.60
N ARG A 127 39.77 -0.01 -8.82
CA ARG A 127 40.85 0.17 -9.82
C ARG A 127 41.92 1.14 -9.32
N LYS A 128 41.51 2.30 -8.78
CA LYS A 128 42.44 3.29 -8.23
C LYS A 128 43.25 2.74 -7.05
N ASP A 129 42.61 1.98 -6.15
CA ASP A 129 43.28 1.36 -5.02
C ASP A 129 44.30 0.28 -5.46
N MET A 130 43.98 -0.52 -6.48
CA MET A 130 44.91 -1.50 -7.06
C MET A 130 46.11 -0.85 -7.76
N GLU A 131 45.90 0.25 -8.48
CA GLU A 131 46.99 1.01 -9.10
C GLU A 131 47.91 1.63 -8.04
N ALA A 132 47.34 2.23 -6.99
CA ALA A 132 48.10 2.78 -5.87
C ALA A 132 48.90 1.69 -5.11
N ALA A 133 48.36 0.47 -4.98
CA ALA A 133 49.05 -0.65 -4.37
C ALA A 133 50.23 -1.16 -5.23
N LYS A 134 50.11 -1.14 -6.55
CA LYS A 134 51.21 -1.52 -7.48
C LYS A 134 52.36 -0.50 -7.48
N LEU A 135 52.09 0.77 -7.18
CA LEU A 135 53.06 1.85 -7.14
C LEU A 135 53.89 1.89 -5.83
N LYS A 136 53.52 1.12 -4.79
CA LYS A 136 54.35 0.98 -3.58
C LYS A 136 55.37 -0.15 -3.77
N PRO A 137 56.68 0.16 -3.85
CA PRO A 137 57.70 -0.89 -3.92
C PRO A 137 57.69 -1.72 -2.62
N PRO A 138 58.12 -3.00 -2.67
CA PRO A 138 58.25 -3.80 -1.46
C PRO A 138 59.17 -3.07 -0.49
N ARG A 139 58.70 -2.90 0.76
CA ARG A 139 59.53 -2.39 1.85
C ARG A 139 60.74 -3.31 1.94
N ALA A 140 61.91 -2.80 1.58
CA ALA A 140 63.16 -3.54 1.69
C ALA A 140 63.37 -3.97 3.15
N PRO A 141 63.94 -5.17 3.38
CA PRO A 141 64.11 -5.74 4.71
C PRO A 141 64.98 -4.88 5.64
#